data_AF-A0ABD3PTI3-F1
#
_entry.id   AF-A0ABD3PTI3-F1
#
_cell.length_a   1.000
_cell.length_b   1.000
_cell.length_c   1.000
_cell.angle_alpha   90.00
_cell.angle_beta   90.00
_cell.angle_gamma   90.00
#
_symmetry.space_group_name_H-M   'P 1'
#
loop_
_entity.id
_entity.type
_entity.pdbx_description
1 polymer ?
#
loop_
_entity_poly.entity_id
_entity_poly.type
_entity_poly.pdbx_seq_one_letter_code
_entity_poly.pdbx_strand_id
1 'polypeptide(L)'
;MHVQRLIALTGMAYVESRWLHGAFVVQRRRVHLPSRHQLSSTLETVTGPIYEMPSSPSVKLFTREGCTLCDKVKDVRTSLKASSQKPRARTCTQHFFINLQVLESVREEHPHSLYAVDITDDDKQEWFSKYKYDIPVLHIDDVYWAKHRLTREEAIAALVQAREGSFRKSKGEPDAGRLEHS
;
A
#
# COMPACT_ATOMS: atom_id res chain seq x y z
N MET A 1 58.95 30.94 -16.84
CA MET A 1 58.45 30.89 -18.22
C MET A 1 56.93 30.69 -18.12
N HIS A 2 56.07 31.72 -18.05
CA HIS A 2 55.59 32.57 -19.17
C HIS A 2 55.45 31.71 -20.44
N VAL A 3 54.26 31.48 -21.00
CA VAL A 3 53.47 32.48 -21.75
C VAL A 3 51.96 32.19 -21.72
N GLN A 4 51.16 33.26 -21.76
CA GLN A 4 49.70 33.34 -21.83
C GLN A 4 49.12 33.10 -23.25
N ARG A 5 47.77 33.22 -23.33
CA ARG A 5 46.91 33.66 -24.47
C ARG A 5 46.38 32.52 -25.39
N LEU A 6 45.20 32.58 -26.00
CA LEU A 6 44.24 33.66 -26.27
C LEU A 6 42.86 33.04 -26.65
N ILE A 7 41.82 33.84 -26.48
CA ILE A 7 40.40 33.67 -26.88
C ILE A 7 40.26 33.66 -28.43
N ALA A 8 39.27 32.92 -28.97
CA ALA A 8 38.63 33.28 -30.24
C ALA A 8 37.16 32.81 -30.29
N LEU A 9 36.27 33.78 -30.42
CA LEU A 9 34.86 33.68 -30.82
C LEU A 9 34.75 33.63 -32.35
N THR A 10 33.83 32.84 -32.91
CA THR A 10 33.03 33.03 -34.15
C THR A 10 32.48 31.65 -34.60
N GLY A 11 31.30 31.49 -35.16
CA GLY A 11 30.32 32.46 -35.64
C GLY A 11 28.96 31.80 -35.92
N MET A 12 27.96 32.66 -36.03
CA MET A 12 26.61 32.34 -36.46
C MET A 12 26.54 32.21 -37.98
N ALA A 13 25.70 31.31 -38.48
CA ALA A 13 24.66 31.61 -39.48
C ALA A 13 24.04 30.31 -40.01
N TYR A 14 22.72 30.14 -39.86
CA TYR A 14 21.93 29.59 -40.96
C TYR A 14 20.51 30.18 -40.98
N VAL A 15 20.25 30.77 -42.13
CA VAL A 15 19.06 31.39 -42.75
C VAL A 15 17.82 30.47 -42.69
N GLU A 16 16.70 30.95 -42.16
CA GLU A 16 15.54 31.57 -42.83
C GLU A 16 14.49 30.55 -43.31
N SER A 17 13.26 30.67 -42.81
CA SER A 17 12.06 30.27 -43.56
C SER A 17 10.83 31.01 -43.03
N ARG A 18 10.27 31.77 -43.96
CA ARG A 18 9.15 32.69 -43.86
C ARG A 18 7.90 31.93 -44.29
N TRP A 19 6.97 31.68 -43.37
CA TRP A 19 5.63 31.17 -43.71
C TRP A 19 4.55 31.99 -43.02
N LEU A 20 4.01 32.90 -43.83
CA LEU A 20 2.61 33.25 -44.03
C LEU A 20 1.61 33.09 -42.88
N HIS A 21 1.01 34.24 -42.59
CA HIS A 21 -0.32 34.52 -42.04
C HIS A 21 -1.33 33.37 -42.10
N GLY A 22 -1.89 33.04 -40.94
CA GLY A 22 -3.10 32.24 -40.82
C GLY A 22 -3.76 32.51 -39.47
N ALA A 23 -4.65 33.51 -39.43
CA ALA A 23 -5.54 33.73 -38.30
C ALA A 23 -6.52 32.55 -38.21
N PHE A 24 -6.31 31.64 -37.25
CA PHE A 24 -7.25 30.56 -36.98
C PHE A 24 -8.02 30.88 -35.69
N VAL A 25 -9.24 31.36 -35.88
CA VAL A 25 -10.25 31.47 -34.82
C VAL A 25 -10.64 30.05 -34.41
N VAL A 26 -10.13 29.58 -33.28
CA VAL A 26 -10.60 28.32 -32.66
C VAL A 26 -11.89 28.60 -31.91
N GLN A 27 -12.99 28.23 -32.56
CA GLN A 27 -14.33 28.17 -32.01
C GLN A 27 -14.34 27.26 -30.77
N ARG A 28 -14.69 27.82 -29.61
CA ARG A 28 -14.95 27.04 -28.37
C ARG A 28 -16.11 26.08 -28.61
N ARG A 29 -15.81 24.85 -29.03
CA ARG A 29 -16.77 23.75 -28.95
C ARG A 29 -16.95 23.40 -27.48
N ARG A 30 -18.17 23.60 -26.97
CA ARG A 30 -18.61 22.98 -25.71
C ARG A 30 -18.45 21.47 -25.89
N VAL A 31 -17.44 20.91 -25.26
CA VAL A 31 -17.34 19.46 -25.08
C VAL A 31 -18.48 19.09 -24.16
N HIS A 32 -19.44 18.34 -24.69
CA HIS A 32 -20.45 17.67 -23.88
C HIS A 32 -19.68 16.70 -22.97
N LEU A 33 -19.51 17.07 -21.70
CA LEU A 33 -18.97 16.16 -20.69
C LEU A 33 -19.97 14.99 -20.56
N PRO A 34 -19.57 13.75 -20.80
CA PRO A 34 -20.43 12.62 -20.48
C PRO A 34 -20.68 12.58 -18.97
N SER A 35 -21.89 12.14 -18.62
CA SER A 35 -22.44 12.07 -17.27
C SER A 35 -21.50 11.34 -16.30
N ARG A 36 -21.32 11.93 -15.12
CA ARG A 36 -20.47 11.51 -13.99
C ARG A 36 -20.97 10.23 -13.27
N HIS A 37 -21.67 9.37 -13.99
CA HIS A 37 -22.28 8.14 -13.47
C HIS A 37 -21.99 6.97 -14.42
N GLN A 38 -20.71 6.62 -14.64
CA GLN A 38 -20.34 5.31 -15.22
C GLN A 38 -18.84 5.00 -15.14
N LEU A 39 -18.20 5.30 -14.01
CA LEU A 39 -16.91 4.70 -13.65
C LEU A 39 -17.10 3.82 -12.42
N SER A 40 -17.57 2.61 -12.73
CA SER A 40 -17.27 1.32 -12.11
C SER A 40 -16.88 1.32 -10.64
N SER A 41 -17.86 0.96 -9.83
CA SER A 41 -17.84 0.59 -8.42
C SER A 41 -17.01 -0.68 -8.12
N THR A 42 -15.70 -0.67 -8.38
CA THR A 42 -14.80 -1.79 -8.03
C THR A 42 -13.54 -1.36 -7.26
N LEU A 43 -13.53 -0.15 -6.68
CA LEU A 43 -12.34 0.42 -6.02
C LEU A 43 -12.52 0.69 -4.52
N GLU A 44 -13.56 0.15 -3.89
CA GLU A 44 -13.83 0.43 -2.47
C GLU A 44 -13.26 -0.61 -1.51
N THR A 45 -12.90 -1.83 -1.91
CA THR A 45 -12.45 -2.83 -0.95
C THR A 45 -10.97 -2.65 -0.54
N VAL A 46 -10.66 -2.69 0.75
CA VAL A 46 -9.27 -2.66 1.29
C VAL A 46 -8.51 -3.98 1.02
N THR A 47 -9.21 -5.01 0.56
CA THR A 47 -8.66 -6.30 0.12
C THR A 47 -7.83 -6.15 -1.16
N GLY A 48 -6.57 -6.59 -1.11
CA GLY A 48 -5.70 -6.66 -2.28
C GLY A 48 -4.21 -6.79 -1.97
N PRO A 49 -3.37 -7.04 -2.98
CA PRO A 49 -1.91 -7.05 -2.83
C PRO A 49 -1.40 -5.64 -2.51
N ILE A 50 -0.58 -5.53 -1.46
CA ILE A 50 0.22 -4.33 -1.17
C ILE A 50 1.50 -4.39 -2.01
N TYR A 51 2.18 -5.54 -1.98
CA TYR A 51 3.27 -5.88 -2.89
C TYR A 51 3.39 -7.39 -3.02
N GLU A 52 3.86 -7.82 -4.19
CA GLU A 52 4.04 -9.24 -4.51
C GLU A 52 5.50 -9.49 -4.86
N MET A 53 6.02 -10.61 -4.37
CA MET A 53 7.38 -11.07 -4.61
C MET A 53 7.31 -12.55 -5.02
N PRO A 54 7.78 -12.93 -6.21
CA PRO A 54 7.69 -14.31 -6.68
C PRO A 54 8.52 -15.24 -5.79
N SER A 55 8.02 -16.47 -5.58
CA SER A 55 8.72 -17.52 -4.82
C SER A 55 9.09 -17.13 -3.39
N SER A 56 8.25 -16.33 -2.74
CA SER A 56 8.44 -15.86 -1.37
C SER A 56 7.22 -16.16 -0.50
N PRO A 57 7.36 -16.20 0.83
CA PRO A 57 6.22 -16.37 1.74
C PRO A 57 5.15 -15.31 1.53
N SER A 58 3.89 -15.71 1.68
CA SER A 58 2.73 -14.84 1.52
C SER A 58 2.17 -14.40 2.88
N VAL A 59 2.22 -13.11 3.18
CA VAL A 59 1.69 -12.54 4.42
C VAL A 59 0.33 -11.91 4.15
N LYS A 60 -0.70 -12.32 4.90
CA LYS A 60 -2.05 -11.74 4.85
C LYS A 60 -2.33 -10.94 6.12
N LEU A 61 -2.68 -9.67 5.96
CA LEU A 61 -3.03 -8.74 7.03
C LEU A 61 -4.55 -8.51 7.02
N PHE A 62 -5.24 -9.21 7.92
CA PHE A 62 -6.68 -9.11 8.09
C PHE A 62 -7.03 -7.84 8.85
N THR A 63 -7.88 -7.03 8.24
CA THR A 63 -8.36 -5.72 8.71
C THR A 63 -9.84 -5.57 8.39
N ARG A 64 -10.44 -4.44 8.71
CA ARG A 64 -11.87 -4.17 8.46
C ARG A 64 -12.09 -2.71 8.03
N GLU A 65 -12.91 -2.49 7.00
CA GLU A 65 -13.43 -1.15 6.67
C GLU A 65 -14.48 -0.65 7.69
N GLY A 66 -14.58 0.67 7.86
CA GLY A 66 -15.54 1.27 8.82
C GLY A 66 -15.17 1.12 10.30
N CYS A 67 -13.97 0.64 10.62
CA CYS A 67 -13.27 1.21 11.77
C CYS A 67 -12.94 2.65 11.35
N THR A 68 -13.38 3.71 12.05
CA THR A 68 -13.23 5.17 11.73
C THR A 68 -11.77 5.67 11.58
N LEU A 69 -10.92 4.89 10.95
CA LEU A 69 -9.61 4.52 11.45
C LEU A 69 -8.80 3.86 10.31
N CYS A 70 -9.38 2.97 9.48
CA CYS A 70 -8.69 2.37 8.34
C CYS A 70 -8.78 3.23 7.06
N ASP A 71 -9.68 4.22 7.02
CA ASP A 71 -9.92 5.09 5.85
C ASP A 71 -8.72 5.98 5.47
N LYS A 72 -7.75 6.14 6.38
CA LYS A 72 -6.54 6.95 6.11
C LYS A 72 -5.41 6.18 5.42
N VAL A 73 -5.50 4.86 5.28
CA VAL A 73 -4.44 4.06 4.64
C VAL A 73 -4.44 4.26 3.12
N LYS A 74 -5.60 4.54 2.51
CA LYS A 74 -5.70 4.79 1.06
C LYS A 74 -4.94 6.05 0.63
N ASP A 75 -4.75 7.02 1.54
CA ASP A 75 -4.06 8.30 1.25
C ASP A 75 -2.53 8.28 1.51
N VAL A 76 -2.03 7.22 2.17
CA VAL A 76 -0.58 7.09 2.50
C VAL A 76 0.23 6.67 1.28
N ARG A 77 -0.37 6.04 0.26
CA ARG A 77 0.31 5.76 -1.02
C ARG A 77 0.65 7.01 -1.83
N THR A 78 0.03 8.15 -1.52
CA THR A 78 0.26 9.41 -2.27
C THR A 78 1.18 10.39 -1.52
N SER A 79 1.40 10.21 -0.21
CA SER A 79 1.96 11.27 0.65
C SER A 79 3.29 10.95 1.34
N LEU A 80 4.05 9.91 0.93
CA LEU A 80 5.41 9.64 1.44
C LEU A 80 6.46 10.75 1.14
N LYS A 81 6.04 11.96 0.73
CA LYS A 81 6.90 13.15 0.61
C LYS A 81 6.45 14.38 1.40
N ALA A 82 5.40 14.31 2.22
CA ALA A 82 4.95 15.50 2.95
C ALA A 82 4.57 15.22 4.41
N SER A 83 5.45 15.68 5.29
CA SER A 83 5.15 16.21 6.63
C SER A 83 4.67 15.28 7.75
N SER A 84 5.48 15.28 8.80
CA SER A 84 5.21 14.90 10.18
C SER A 84 3.91 15.51 10.73
N GLN A 85 2.80 14.76 10.73
CA GLN A 85 1.70 14.99 11.67
C GLN A 85 1.13 13.65 12.14
N LYS A 86 1.28 13.40 13.46
CA LYS A 86 0.85 12.18 14.16
C LYS A 86 -0.67 12.17 14.31
N PRO A 87 -1.42 11.27 13.66
CA PRO A 87 -2.87 11.22 13.83
C PRO A 87 -3.24 10.68 15.21
N ARG A 88 -4.05 11.45 15.96
CA ARG A 88 -4.73 10.98 17.18
C ARG A 88 -6.02 10.26 16.78
N ALA A 89 -5.95 8.95 16.60
CA ALA A 89 -7.12 8.07 16.67
C ALA A 89 -6.66 6.62 16.91
N ARG A 90 -7.10 6.08 18.07
CA ARG A 90 -7.58 4.72 18.39
C ARG A 90 -6.74 3.50 17.92
N THR A 91 -6.54 2.59 18.86
CA THR A 91 -5.57 1.47 18.89
C THR A 91 -5.53 0.54 17.67
N CYS A 92 -6.64 0.33 16.95
CA CYS A 92 -6.71 -0.64 15.85
C CYS A 92 -5.95 -0.20 14.57
N THR A 93 -6.04 1.08 14.19
CA THR A 93 -5.30 1.64 13.02
C THR A 93 -3.83 1.73 13.28
N GLN A 94 -3.48 2.14 14.49
CA GLN A 94 -2.08 2.24 14.88
C GLN A 94 -1.41 0.88 14.78
N HIS A 95 -2.08 -0.18 15.23
CA HIS A 95 -1.62 -1.55 15.11
C HIS A 95 -1.46 -2.01 13.65
N PHE A 96 -2.43 -1.70 12.78
CA PHE A 96 -2.31 -1.98 11.34
C PHE A 96 -1.08 -1.31 10.73
N PHE A 97 -0.90 0.00 10.98
CA PHE A 97 0.24 0.75 10.45
C PHE A 97 1.58 0.29 11.03
N ILE A 98 1.64 -0.05 12.31
CA ILE A 98 2.86 -0.60 12.93
C ILE A 98 3.24 -1.91 12.23
N ASN A 99 2.29 -2.83 12.06
CA ASN A 99 2.57 -4.12 11.43
C ASN A 99 2.97 -3.95 9.96
N LEU A 100 2.28 -3.07 9.23
CA LEU A 100 2.63 -2.72 7.85
C LEU A 100 4.04 -2.13 7.76
N GLN A 101 4.37 -1.15 8.61
CA GLN A 101 5.69 -0.51 8.64
C GLN A 101 6.81 -1.51 8.99
N VAL A 102 6.55 -2.41 9.94
CA VAL A 102 7.51 -3.45 10.31
C VAL A 102 7.77 -4.39 9.12
N LEU A 103 6.72 -4.88 8.47
CA LEU A 103 6.84 -5.77 7.31
C LEU A 103 7.51 -5.09 6.13
N GLU A 104 7.15 -3.84 5.84
CA GLU A 104 7.81 -3.03 4.81
C GLU A 104 9.31 -2.82 5.11
N SER A 105 9.68 -2.57 6.38
CA SER A 105 11.07 -2.33 6.78
C SER A 105 11.98 -3.56 6.62
N VAL A 106 11.43 -4.78 6.71
CA VAL A 106 12.20 -6.03 6.59
C VAL A 106 12.12 -6.63 5.18
N ARG A 107 11.37 -6.01 4.27
CA ARG A 107 11.11 -6.52 2.92
C ARG A 107 12.37 -6.80 2.11
N GLU A 108 13.37 -5.91 2.18
CA GLU A 108 14.61 -6.04 1.40
C GLU A 108 15.52 -7.16 1.95
N GLU A 109 15.59 -7.32 3.27
CA GLU A 109 16.38 -8.37 3.94
C GLU A 109 15.68 -9.74 3.88
N HIS A 110 14.34 -9.73 3.97
CA HIS A 110 13.49 -10.91 4.00
C HIS A 110 12.35 -10.74 2.98
N PRO A 111 12.58 -11.09 1.70
CA PRO A 111 11.58 -10.96 0.65
C PRO A 111 10.31 -11.76 0.97
N HIS A 112 9.16 -11.12 0.85
CA HIS A 112 7.84 -11.71 1.05
C HIS A 112 6.78 -10.95 0.24
N SER A 113 5.62 -11.55 0.05
CA SER A 113 4.44 -10.87 -0.49
C SER A 113 3.54 -10.42 0.66
N LEU A 114 2.88 -9.27 0.52
CA LEU A 114 1.97 -8.74 1.53
C LEU A 114 0.62 -8.40 0.91
N TYR A 115 -0.44 -8.92 1.50
CA TYR A 115 -1.83 -8.71 1.09
C TYR A 115 -2.63 -8.14 2.26
N ALA A 116 -3.43 -7.10 2.00
CA ALA A 116 -4.48 -6.69 2.91
C ALA A 116 -5.73 -7.52 2.63
N VAL A 117 -6.43 -7.94 3.69
CA VAL A 117 -7.71 -8.65 3.59
C VAL A 117 -8.73 -7.93 4.44
N ASP A 118 -9.76 -7.37 3.81
CA ASP A 118 -10.87 -6.75 4.50
C ASP A 118 -11.90 -7.80 4.92
N ILE A 119 -12.01 -8.07 6.23
CA ILE A 119 -12.94 -9.07 6.76
C ILE A 119 -14.40 -8.61 6.74
N THR A 120 -14.71 -7.36 6.36
CA THR A 120 -16.11 -6.92 6.20
C THR A 120 -16.75 -7.29 4.88
N ASP A 121 -16.00 -7.87 3.95
CA ASP A 121 -16.57 -8.36 2.70
C ASP A 121 -17.57 -9.50 2.96
N ASP A 122 -18.66 -9.53 2.18
CA ASP A 122 -19.74 -10.53 2.31
C ASP A 122 -19.27 -11.98 2.16
N ASP A 123 -18.15 -12.21 1.47
CA ASP A 123 -17.53 -13.52 1.28
C ASP A 123 -16.56 -13.92 2.42
N LYS A 124 -16.34 -13.06 3.42
CA LYS A 124 -15.37 -13.26 4.51
C LYS A 124 -16.01 -13.33 5.90
N GLN A 125 -17.30 -13.70 5.95
CA GLN A 125 -18.05 -13.81 7.21
C GLN A 125 -17.42 -14.79 8.22
N GLU A 126 -16.73 -15.83 7.75
CA GLU A 126 -15.98 -16.72 8.63
C GLU A 126 -14.86 -15.97 9.37
N TRP A 127 -14.04 -15.21 8.64
CA TRP A 127 -12.98 -14.38 9.21
C TRP A 127 -13.53 -13.27 10.08
N PHE A 128 -14.65 -12.65 9.67
CA PHE A 128 -15.35 -11.67 10.48
C PHE A 128 -15.75 -12.26 11.84
N SER A 129 -16.40 -13.43 11.82
CA SER A 129 -16.88 -14.11 13.02
C SER A 129 -15.73 -14.49 13.96
N LYS A 130 -14.58 -14.85 13.38
CA LYS A 130 -13.40 -15.26 14.12
C LYS A 130 -12.59 -14.09 14.70
N TYR A 131 -12.39 -13.03 13.92
CA TYR A 131 -11.39 -11.99 14.19
C TYR A 131 -11.96 -10.60 14.51
N LYS A 132 -13.28 -10.36 14.43
CA LYS A 132 -13.90 -9.03 14.61
C LYS A 132 -13.45 -8.23 15.85
N TYR A 133 -13.01 -8.90 16.92
CA TYR A 133 -12.56 -8.24 18.15
C TYR A 133 -11.03 -8.19 18.32
N ASP A 134 -10.27 -8.86 17.45
CA ASP A 134 -8.84 -9.11 17.60
C ASP A 134 -8.01 -8.66 16.37
N ILE A 135 -8.56 -7.74 15.58
CA ILE A 135 -7.87 -7.14 14.42
C ILE A 135 -6.81 -6.09 14.83
N PRO A 136 -5.72 -5.92 14.06
CA PRO A 136 -5.37 -6.69 12.87
C PRO A 136 -4.82 -8.09 13.20
N VAL A 137 -5.10 -9.06 12.34
CA VAL A 137 -4.57 -10.43 12.43
C VAL A 137 -3.63 -10.69 11.25
N LEU A 138 -2.54 -11.41 11.49
CA LEU A 138 -1.57 -11.78 10.47
C LEU A 138 -1.54 -13.29 10.26
N HIS A 139 -1.55 -13.69 8.99
CA HIS A 139 -1.21 -15.05 8.57
C HIS A 139 0.04 -15.02 7.70
N ILE A 140 0.82 -16.10 7.75
CA ILE A 140 1.87 -16.40 6.77
C ILE A 140 1.52 -17.73 6.11
N ASP A 141 1.45 -17.75 4.78
CA ASP A 141 1.08 -18.93 3.97
C ASP A 141 -0.20 -19.59 4.48
N ASP A 142 -1.23 -18.78 4.73
CA ASP A 142 -2.54 -19.18 5.26
C ASP A 142 -2.54 -19.78 6.69
N VAL A 143 -1.41 -19.66 7.39
CA VAL A 143 -1.26 -20.11 8.77
C VAL A 143 -1.28 -18.91 9.72
N TYR A 144 -2.15 -18.96 10.73
CA TYR A 144 -2.20 -17.93 11.78
C TYR A 144 -0.84 -17.71 12.44
N TRP A 145 -0.44 -16.45 12.48
CA TRP A 145 0.85 -16.02 13.01
C TRP A 145 0.75 -15.12 14.23
N ALA A 146 0.05 -13.99 14.14
CA ALA A 146 0.02 -13.01 15.21
C ALA A 146 -1.23 -12.11 15.12
N LYS A 147 -1.47 -11.36 16.19
CA LYS A 147 -2.53 -10.34 16.24
C LYS A 147 -2.03 -9.06 16.90
N HIS A 148 -2.71 -7.95 16.62
CA HIS A 148 -2.46 -6.61 17.18
C HIS A 148 -1.09 -6.03 16.83
N ARG A 149 -0.02 -6.48 17.47
CA ARG A 149 1.29 -5.86 17.36
C ARG A 149 2.33 -6.87 16.96
N LEU A 150 3.09 -6.50 15.94
CA LEU A 150 4.24 -7.21 15.44
C LEU A 150 5.50 -6.39 15.72
N THR A 151 6.52 -7.02 16.29
CA THR A 151 7.87 -6.45 16.38
C THR A 151 8.72 -6.86 15.19
N ARG A 152 9.82 -6.13 14.95
CA ARG A 152 10.73 -6.42 13.83
C ARG A 152 11.37 -7.79 13.99
N GLU A 153 11.75 -8.14 15.20
CA GLU A 153 12.43 -9.40 15.53
C GLU A 153 11.49 -10.60 15.29
N GLU A 154 10.23 -10.49 15.71
CA GLU A 154 9.20 -11.50 15.43
C GLU A 154 8.95 -11.65 13.93
N ALA A 155 8.91 -10.53 13.19
CA ALA A 155 8.73 -10.53 11.74
C ALA A 155 9.84 -11.31 11.03
N ILE A 156 11.09 -11.01 11.36
CA ILE A 156 12.25 -11.69 10.80
C ILE A 156 12.19 -13.18 11.12
N ALA A 157 11.98 -13.55 12.39
CA ALA A 157 11.98 -14.95 12.81
C ALA A 157 10.89 -15.77 12.08
N ALA A 158 9.71 -15.19 11.90
CA ALA A 158 8.60 -15.86 11.23
C ALA A 158 8.82 -15.98 9.72
N LEU A 159 9.31 -14.93 9.06
CA LEU A 159 9.62 -14.95 7.63
C LEU A 159 10.74 -15.94 7.28
N VAL A 160 11.76 -16.04 8.13
CA VAL A 160 12.82 -17.05 7.98
C VAL A 160 12.24 -18.46 8.08
N GLN A 161 11.44 -18.73 9.11
CA GLN A 161 10.78 -20.04 9.28
C GLN A 161 9.86 -20.37 8.09
N ALA A 162 9.11 -19.40 7.58
CA ALA A 162 8.21 -19.63 6.45
C ALA A 162 8.98 -19.95 5.17
N ARG A 163 10.07 -19.23 4.91
CA ARG A 163 10.95 -19.50 3.79
C ARG A 163 11.61 -20.88 3.86
N GLU A 164 11.93 -21.35 5.06
CA GLU A 164 12.46 -22.70 5.30
C GLU A 164 11.37 -23.79 5.30
N GLY A 165 10.09 -23.41 5.19
CA GLY A 165 8.96 -24.33 5.30
C GLY A 165 8.76 -24.91 6.71
N SER A 166 9.38 -24.31 7.72
CA SER A 166 9.33 -24.75 9.12
C SER A 166 8.34 -23.95 9.97
N PHE A 167 7.68 -22.94 9.39
CA PHE A 167 6.71 -22.10 10.08
C PHE A 167 5.53 -22.91 10.62
N ARG A 168 5.19 -22.65 11.88
CA ARG A 168 4.07 -23.31 12.57
C ARG A 168 3.13 -22.26 13.12
N LYS A 169 1.85 -22.63 13.18
CA LYS A 169 0.80 -21.82 13.76
C LYS A 169 1.14 -21.38 15.18
N SER A 170 1.10 -20.08 15.43
CA SER A 170 1.30 -19.53 16.77
C SER A 170 0.13 -19.86 17.70
N LYS A 171 0.41 -19.88 19.01
CA LYS A 171 -0.63 -20.03 20.04
C LYS A 171 -1.49 -18.77 20.14
N GLY A 172 -2.71 -18.92 20.67
CA GLY A 172 -3.59 -17.78 20.99
C GLY A 172 -4.32 -17.19 19.77
N GLU A 173 -4.61 -18.02 18.77
CA GLU A 173 -5.50 -17.62 17.69
C GLU A 173 -6.86 -17.20 18.25
N PRO A 174 -7.38 -16.02 17.89
CA PRO A 174 -8.73 -15.61 18.28
C PRO A 174 -9.79 -16.53 17.69
N ASP A 175 -10.86 -16.71 18.47
CA ASP A 175 -12.06 -17.45 18.07
C ASP A 175 -13.28 -16.79 18.73
N ALA A 176 -13.62 -15.59 18.24
CA ALA A 176 -14.72 -14.81 18.82
C ALA A 176 -16.07 -15.53 18.69
N GLY A 177 -16.29 -16.28 17.61
CA GLY A 177 -17.52 -17.05 17.41
C GLY A 177 -17.77 -18.09 18.50
N ARG A 178 -16.72 -18.72 19.03
CA ARG A 178 -16.86 -19.66 20.15
C ARG A 178 -17.39 -19.01 21.43
N LEU A 179 -17.04 -17.76 21.70
CA LEU A 179 -17.42 -17.04 22.92
C LEU A 179 -18.86 -16.54 22.92
N GLU A 180 -19.46 -16.33 21.75
CA GLU A 180 -20.82 -15.77 21.64
C GLU A 180 -21.94 -16.81 21.80
N HIS A 181 -21.58 -18.09 21.71
CA HIS A 181 -22.49 -19.22 21.88
C HIS A 181 -22.30 -19.95 23.23
N SER A 182 -21.57 -19.33 24.16
CA SER A 182 -21.25 -19.87 25.49
C SER A 182 -22.20 -19.41 26.58
#